data_AF-A0A3B8KY30-F1
#
_entry.id   AF-A0A3B8KY30-F1
#
_cell.length_a   1.000
_cell.length_b   1.000
_cell.length_c   1.000
_cell.angle_alpha   90.00
_cell.angle_beta   90.00
_cell.angle_gamma   90.00
#
_symmetry.space_group_name_H-M   'P 1'
#
loop_
_entity.id
_entity.type
_entity.pdbx_description
1 polymer ?
#
loop_
_entity_poly.entity_id
_entity_poly.type
_entity_poly.pdbx_seq_one_letter_code
_entity_poly.pdbx_strand_id
1 'polypeptide(L)' 'LEPTRLEIAREMGADLAVSPAEEDYQSQVLSLFDGAGADVALEAGSNWTTIRTAMELTRAGGRVVIVSRHTLQPDF' A
#
# COMPACT_ATOMS: atom_id res chain seq x y z
N LEU A 1 5.38 3.67 -11.26
CA LEU A 1 5.59 4.77 -10.30
C LEU A 1 6.85 5.50 -10.70
N GLU A 2 6.87 6.84 -10.67
CA GLU A 2 8.11 7.59 -10.93
C GLU A 2 9.14 7.31 -9.82
N PRO A 3 10.40 6.96 -10.14
CA PRO A 3 11.44 6.64 -9.15
C PRO A 3 11.61 7.71 -8.06
N THR A 4 11.48 8.98 -8.43
CA THR A 4 11.56 10.14 -7.53
C THR A 4 10.57 10.07 -6.36
N ARG A 5 9.39 9.45 -6.53
CA ARG A 5 8.43 9.30 -5.42
C ARG A 5 8.95 8.36 -4.34
N LEU A 6 9.68 7.31 -4.71
CA LEU A 6 10.26 6.36 -3.76
C LEU A 6 11.46 6.97 -3.03
N GLU A 7 12.26 7.78 -3.72
CA GLU A 7 13.36 8.55 -3.11
C GLU A 7 12.82 9.51 -2.04
N ILE A 8 11.81 10.32 -2.38
CA ILE A 8 11.16 11.24 -1.44
C ILE A 8 10.58 10.48 -0.24
N ALA A 9 9.93 9.33 -0.45
CA ALA A 9 9.39 8.54 0.66
C ALA A 9 10.48 8.11 1.67
N ARG A 10 11.66 7.70 1.16
CA ARG A 10 12.82 7.36 2.02
C ARG A 10 13.37 8.58 2.75
N GLU A 11 13.48 9.72 2.07
CA GLU A 11 13.91 10.99 2.69
C GLU A 11 12.95 11.47 3.79
N MET A 12 11.65 11.18 3.64
CA MET A 12 10.62 11.45 4.64
C MET A 12 10.62 10.44 5.81
N GLY A 13 11.49 9.43 5.79
CA GLY A 13 11.67 8.47 6.88
C GLY A 13 10.84 7.18 6.75
N ALA A 14 10.39 6.81 5.56
CA ALA A 14 9.77 5.50 5.36
C ALA A 14 10.81 4.37 5.54
N ASP A 15 10.51 3.39 6.39
CA ASP A 15 11.34 2.18 6.57
C ASP A 15 11.42 1.33 5.29
N LEU A 16 10.36 1.37 4.48
CA LEU A 16 10.26 0.67 3.20
C LEU A 16 9.55 1.56 2.17
N ALA A 17 10.15 1.65 0.97
CA ALA A 17 9.53 2.27 -0.21
C ALA A 17 9.75 1.36 -1.42
N VAL A 18 8.66 0.81 -1.95
CA VAL A 18 8.65 -0.20 -3.02
C VAL A 18 7.72 0.20 -4.15
N SER A 19 8.06 -0.19 -5.38
CA SER A 19 7.21 -0.02 -6.55
C SER A 19 6.25 -1.20 -6.70
N PRO A 20 4.96 -0.98 -7.01
CA PRO A 20 4.04 -2.06 -7.38
C PRO A 20 4.38 -2.71 -8.73
N ALA A 21 5.41 -2.23 -9.44
CA ALA A 21 5.96 -2.88 -10.63
C ALA A 21 6.98 -3.99 -10.29
N GLU A 22 7.46 -4.05 -9.05
CA GLU A 22 8.29 -5.15 -8.56
C GLU A 22 7.38 -6.34 -8.24
N GLU A 23 7.68 -7.54 -8.75
CA GLU A 23 6.79 -8.71 -8.59
C GLU A 23 6.60 -9.13 -7.12
N ASP A 24 7.57 -8.85 -6.26
CA ASP A 24 7.62 -9.27 -4.87
C ASP A 24 7.20 -8.18 -3.87
N TYR A 25 6.76 -7.00 -4.33
CA TYR A 25 6.53 -5.83 -3.48
C TYR A 25 5.60 -6.12 -2.28
N GLN A 26 4.53 -6.91 -2.47
CA GLN A 26 3.62 -7.27 -1.38
C GLN A 26 4.31 -8.11 -0.32
N SER A 27 5.18 -9.04 -0.73
CA SER A 27 5.93 -9.88 0.20
C SER A 27 6.97 -9.08 0.98
N GLN A 28 7.59 -8.08 0.35
CA GLN A 28 8.50 -7.14 1.03
C GLN A 28 7.73 -6.35 2.11
N VAL A 29 6.54 -5.83 1.81
CA VAL A 29 5.70 -5.13 2.79
C VAL A 29 5.29 -6.07 3.93
N LEU A 30 4.79 -7.27 3.62
CA LEU A 30 4.39 -8.23 4.66
C LEU A 30 5.57 -8.65 5.55
N SER A 31 6.77 -8.79 4.99
CA SER A 31 7.98 -9.09 5.76
C SER A 31 8.34 -7.99 6.76
N LEU A 32 8.03 -6.73 6.47
CA LEU A 32 8.22 -5.62 7.42
C LEU A 32 7.30 -5.75 8.65
N PHE A 33 6.16 -6.43 8.50
CA PHE A 33 5.16 -6.64 9.54
C PHE A 33 5.12 -8.09 10.05
N ASP A 34 6.24 -8.83 9.98
CA ASP A 34 6.35 -10.23 10.42
C ASP A 34 5.27 -11.16 9.83
N GLY A 35 4.79 -10.84 8.62
CA GLY A 35 3.73 -11.56 7.91
C GLY A 35 2.30 -11.27 8.41
N ALA A 36 2.13 -10.50 9.49
CA ALA A 36 0.81 -10.18 10.02
C ALA A 36 0.06 -9.13 9.18
N GLY A 37 0.80 -8.21 8.56
CA GLY A 37 0.26 -7.03 7.88
C GLY A 37 0.12 -5.82 8.80
N ALA A 38 -0.15 -4.66 8.22
CA ALA A 38 -0.19 -3.40 8.93
C ALA A 38 -1.41 -3.28 9.87
N ASP A 39 -1.25 -2.63 11.02
CA ASP A 39 -2.36 -2.23 11.89
C ASP A 39 -3.31 -1.25 11.19
N VAL A 40 -2.74 -0.32 10.42
CA VAL A 40 -3.46 0.71 9.66
C VAL A 40 -2.82 0.86 8.29
N ALA A 41 -3.63 0.83 7.24
CA ALA A 41 -3.23 1.16 5.87
C ALA A 41 -3.92 2.43 5.38
N LEU A 42 -3.14 3.35 4.81
CA LEU A 42 -3.65 4.58 4.18
C LEU A 42 -3.66 4.40 2.65
N GLU A 43 -4.83 4.49 2.04
CA GLU A 43 -4.99 4.37 0.59
C GLU A 43 -5.14 5.77 -0.05
N ALA A 44 -4.18 6.14 -0.89
CA ALA A 44 -4.10 7.45 -1.54
C ALA A 44 -3.91 7.39 -3.07
N GLY A 45 -4.06 6.21 -3.67
CA GLY A 45 -3.80 5.92 -5.08
C GLY A 45 -5.01 6.12 -6.01
N SER A 46 -6.20 6.39 -5.48
CA SER A 46 -7.40 6.77 -6.25
C SER A 46 -7.88 5.72 -7.25
N ASN A 47 -7.57 4.44 -7.02
CA ASN A 47 -7.98 3.33 -7.89
C ASN A 47 -8.36 2.08 -7.07
N TRP A 48 -9.10 1.17 -7.71
CA TRP A 48 -9.61 -0.04 -7.03
C TRP A 48 -8.52 -1.07 -6.72
N THR A 49 -7.49 -1.16 -7.56
CA THR A 49 -6.33 -2.03 -7.32
C THR A 49 -5.64 -1.64 -6.02
N THR A 50 -5.41 -0.34 -5.77
CA THR A 50 -4.75 0.11 -4.53
C THR A 50 -5.63 -0.06 -3.29
N ILE A 51 -6.96 0.05 -3.41
CA ILE A 51 -7.88 -0.33 -2.32
C ILE A 51 -7.71 -1.80 -1.97
N ARG A 52 -7.74 -2.68 -2.97
CA ARG A 52 -7.58 -4.12 -2.76
C ARG A 52 -6.22 -4.43 -2.13
N THR A 53 -5.13 -3.87 -2.66
CA THR A 53 -3.79 -4.02 -2.07
C THR A 53 -3.75 -3.56 -0.62
N ALA A 54 -4.37 -2.42 -0.29
CA ALA A 54 -4.43 -1.95 1.10
C ALA A 54 -5.17 -2.94 2.01
N MET A 55 -6.26 -3.55 1.53
CA MET A 55 -6.98 -4.59 2.26
C MET A 55 -6.13 -5.85 2.47
N GLU A 56 -5.42 -6.31 1.44
CA GLU A 56 -4.57 -7.51 1.48
C GLU A 56 -3.35 -7.34 2.40
N LEU A 57 -2.81 -6.13 2.50
CA LEU A 57 -1.64 -5.81 3.32
C LEU A 57 -1.99 -5.37 4.75
N THR A 58 -3.27 -5.26 5.08
CA THR A 58 -3.75 -4.92 6.42
C THR A 58 -4.03 -6.20 7.20
N ARG A 59 -3.59 -6.27 8.46
CA ARG A 59 -3.84 -7.44 9.30
C ARG A 59 -5.33 -7.67 9.57
N ALA A 60 -5.68 -8.89 9.96
CA ALA A 60 -7.01 -9.18 10.50
C ALA A 60 -7.32 -8.24 11.69
N GLY A 61 -8.49 -7.59 11.63
CA GLY A 61 -8.91 -6.58 12.63
C GLY A 61 -8.14 -5.25 12.57
N GLY A 62 -7.31 -5.02 11.54
CA GLY A 62 -6.70 -3.73 11.25
C GLY A 62 -7.67 -2.77 10.57
N ARG A 63 -7.19 -1.58 10.19
CA ARG A 63 -8.01 -0.53 9.58
C ARG A 63 -7.44 -0.05 8.25
N VAL A 64 -8.27 -0.07 7.22
CA VAL A 64 -8.00 0.65 5.97
C VAL A 64 -8.66 2.02 6.03
N VAL A 65 -7.91 3.09 5.78
CA VAL A 65 -8.41 4.46 5.67
C VAL A 65 -8.19 4.95 4.25
N ILE A 66 -9.29 5.27 3.58
CA ILE A 66 -9.26 5.76 2.20
C ILE A 66 -9.22 7.28 2.25
N VAL A 67 -8.15 7.87 1.71
CA VAL A 67 -7.92 9.33 1.68
C VAL A 67 -7.95 9.90 0.26
N SER A 68 -8.37 9.11 -0.72
CA SER A 68 -8.52 9.52 -2.12
C SER A 68 -9.96 9.40 -2.61
N ARG A 69 -10.24 9.88 -3.83
CA ARG A 69 -11.60 9.90 -4.42
C ARG A 69 -11.73 8.80 -5.46
N HIS A 70 -12.80 8.00 -5.36
CA HIS A 70 -13.03 6.88 -6.28
C HIS A 70 -14.38 7.07 -6.95
N THR A 71 -14.37 7.24 -8.28
CA THR A 71 -15.58 7.48 -9.08
C THR A 71 -15.90 6.34 -10.05
N LEU A 72 -15.02 5.33 -10.10
CA LEU A 72 -15.20 4.15 -10.93
C LEU A 72 -15.91 3.05 -10.11
N GLN A 73 -16.48 2.06 -10.76
CA GLN A 73 -17.03 0.87 -10.11
C GLN A 73 -15.95 -0.22 -10.00
N PRO A 74 -15.85 -0.98 -8.89
CA PRO A 74 -14.92 -2.09 -8.80
C PRO A 74 -15.40 -3.25 -9.69
N ASP A 75 -14.45 -4.01 -10.22
CA ASP A 75 -14.66 -5.17 -11.09
C ASP A 75 -14.31 -6.50 -10.39
N PHE A 76 -14.17 -6.47 -9.06
CA PHE A 76 -13.89 -7.63 -8.22
C PHE A 76 -14.95 -7.83 -7.13
#